data_AF-A0A2D9SD50-F1
#
_entry.id   AF-A0A2D9SD50-F1
#
_cell.length_a   1.000
_cell.length_b   1.000
_cell.length_c   1.000
_cell.angle_alpha   90.00
_cell.angle_beta   90.00
_cell.angle_gamma   90.00
#
_symmetry.space_group_name_H-M   'P 1'
#
loop_
_entity.id
_entity.type
_entity.pdbx_description
1 polymer ?
#
loop_
_entity_poly.entity_id
_entity_poly.type
_entity_poly.pdbx_seq_one_letter_code
_entity_poly.pdbx_strand_id
1 'polypeptide(L)'
;MNQKVNIHEITKAYLRIKKYTLLTPLLSSEIFNKEFNTNIFIKAENLQKIGAFKFRGAMNAVLQLDSSQNTVLAWSSGNHAQAIASAAYLTNKKAIIIMPEDS
;
A
#
# COMPACT_ATOMS: atom_id res chain seq x y z
N MET A 1 -13.91 13.60 18.74
CA MET A 1 -13.56 13.40 17.32
C MET A 1 -13.88 11.95 16.97
N ASN A 2 -14.89 11.69 16.14
CA ASN A 2 -15.26 10.33 15.76
C ASN A 2 -14.09 9.68 15.01
N GLN A 3 -13.50 8.63 15.58
CA GLN A 3 -12.37 7.93 14.99
C GLN A 3 -12.85 7.25 13.70
N LYS A 4 -12.53 7.83 12.54
CA LYS A 4 -13.02 7.43 11.22
C LYS A 4 -12.46 6.09 10.70
N VAL A 5 -11.50 5.47 11.41
CA VAL A 5 -10.91 4.18 11.05
C VAL A 5 -10.81 3.32 12.31
N ASN A 6 -11.44 2.14 12.29
CA ASN A 6 -11.41 1.17 13.38
C ASN A 6 -10.95 -0.21 12.86
N ILE A 7 -10.85 -1.21 13.76
CA ILE A 7 -10.39 -2.55 13.41
C ILE A 7 -11.26 -3.24 12.33
N HIS A 8 -12.56 -2.94 12.30
CA HIS A 8 -13.48 -3.48 11.29
C HIS A 8 -13.13 -2.93 9.90
N GLU A 9 -12.87 -1.63 9.79
CA GLU A 9 -12.46 -1.01 8.52
C GLU A 9 -11.10 -1.52 8.03
N ILE A 10 -10.15 -1.77 8.95
CA ILE A 10 -8.86 -2.39 8.62
C ILE A 10 -9.06 -3.83 8.13
N THR A 11 -9.94 -4.60 8.78
CA THR A 11 -10.27 -5.98 8.39
C THR A 11 -10.92 -6.03 7.01
N LYS A 12 -11.88 -5.13 6.73
CA LYS A 12 -12.47 -4.98 5.40
C LYS A 12 -11.42 -4.64 4.34
N ALA A 13 -10.52 -3.71 4.66
CA ALA A 13 -9.43 -3.33 3.75
C ALA A 13 -8.53 -4.53 3.45
N TYR A 14 -8.11 -5.29 4.46
CA TYR A 14 -7.33 -6.51 4.29
C TYR A 14 -8.04 -7.52 3.37
N LEU A 15 -9.30 -7.83 3.65
CA LEU A 15 -10.09 -8.78 2.85
C LEU A 15 -10.25 -8.32 1.39
N ARG A 16 -10.40 -7.01 1.16
CA ARG A 16 -10.53 -6.40 -0.17
C ARG A 16 -9.24 -6.52 -0.99
N ILE A 17 -8.09 -6.28 -0.37
CA ILE A 17 -6.80 -6.20 -1.08
C ILE A 17 -6.00 -7.50 -1.08
N LYS A 18 -6.37 -8.51 -0.27
CA LYS A 18 -5.55 -9.73 -0.06
C LYS A 18 -5.11 -10.41 -1.35
N LYS A 19 -5.97 -10.47 -2.38
CA LYS A 19 -5.65 -11.12 -3.67
C LYS A 19 -4.67 -10.33 -4.55
N TYR A 20 -4.46 -9.05 -4.23
CA TYR A 20 -3.58 -8.16 -4.99
C TYR A 20 -2.25 -7.90 -4.28
N THR A 21 -2.19 -8.09 -2.97
CA THR A 21 -1.03 -7.78 -2.13
C THR A 21 -0.24 -9.03 -1.78
N LEU A 22 1.05 -8.85 -1.54
CA LEU A 22 1.90 -9.89 -0.96
C LEU A 22 1.74 -9.93 0.56
N LEU A 23 1.72 -11.14 1.13
CA LEU A 23 1.96 -11.34 2.55
C LEU A 23 3.48 -11.26 2.76
N THR A 24 3.97 -10.05 2.97
CA THR A 24 5.39 -9.77 3.18
C THR A 24 5.91 -10.50 4.43
N PRO A 25 7.16 -10.97 4.44
CA PRO A 25 7.69 -11.72 5.58
C PRO A 25 7.91 -10.82 6.80
N LEU A 26 7.98 -11.46 7.97
CA LEU A 26 8.62 -10.89 9.16
C LEU A 26 10.06 -11.40 9.17
N LEU A 27 11.01 -10.50 8.98
CA LEU A 27 12.44 -10.81 9.05
C LEU A 27 12.93 -10.60 10.48
N SER A 28 13.91 -11.37 10.92
CA SER A 28 14.61 -11.17 12.18
C SER A 28 16.12 -11.25 11.96
N SER A 29 16.89 -10.69 12.89
CA SER A 29 18.35 -10.72 12.87
C SER A 29 18.85 -11.13 14.25
N GLU A 30 19.62 -12.22 14.32
CA GLU A 30 20.20 -12.65 15.59
C GLU A 30 21.15 -11.62 16.19
N ILE A 31 21.85 -10.85 15.34
CA ILE A 31 22.78 -9.80 15.77
C ILE A 31 22.00 -8.72 16.54
N PHE A 32 20.94 -8.19 15.93
CA PHE A 32 20.11 -7.17 16.60
C PHE A 32 19.37 -7.74 17.81
N ASN A 33 18.89 -8.98 17.76
CA ASN A 33 18.21 -9.56 18.89
C ASN A 33 19.13 -9.68 20.13
N LYS A 34 20.40 -10.06 19.91
CA LYS A 34 21.42 -10.13 20.97
C LYS A 34 21.80 -8.74 21.48
N GLU A 35 22.03 -7.79 20.57
CA GLU A 35 22.42 -6.41 20.92
C GLU A 35 21.37 -5.72 21.80
N PHE A 36 20.08 -5.87 21.46
CA PHE A 36 18.98 -5.24 22.19
C PHE A 36 18.34 -6.14 23.24
N ASN A 37 18.86 -7.36 23.45
CA ASN A 37 18.31 -8.37 24.36
C ASN A 37 16.77 -8.56 24.21
N THR A 38 16.29 -8.61 22.97
CA THR A 38 14.86 -8.74 22.65
C THR A 38 14.64 -9.34 21.26
N ASN A 39 13.41 -9.75 20.94
CA ASN A 39 13.08 -10.25 19.60
C ASN A 39 12.59 -9.11 18.71
N ILE A 40 13.42 -8.69 17.76
CA ILE A 40 13.10 -7.67 16.76
C ILE A 40 12.61 -8.33 15.47
N PHE A 41 11.44 -7.89 15.01
CA PHE A 41 10.86 -8.32 13.75
C PHE A 41 10.67 -7.13 12.81
N ILE A 42 11.14 -7.27 11.58
CA ILE A 42 11.00 -6.29 10.51
C ILE A 42 9.91 -6.77 9.55
N LYS A 43 8.80 -6.03 9.48
CA LYS A 43 7.78 -6.25 8.46
C LYS A 43 8.27 -5.67 7.12
N ALA A 44 8.74 -6.54 6.23
CA ALA A 44 9.45 -6.17 5.00
C ALA A 44 8.53 -5.64 3.89
N GLU A 45 7.91 -4.48 4.10
CA GLU A 45 7.03 -3.83 3.10
C GLU A 45 7.78 -3.27 1.88
N ASN A 46 9.10 -3.19 1.94
CA ASN A 46 9.95 -2.98 0.76
C ASN A 46 9.85 -4.13 -0.25
N LEU A 47 9.35 -5.30 0.15
CA LEU A 47 9.07 -6.45 -0.73
C LEU A 47 7.62 -6.48 -1.22
N GLN A 48 6.79 -5.49 -0.89
CA GLN A 48 5.45 -5.37 -1.46
C GLN A 48 5.53 -4.99 -2.95
N LYS A 49 4.44 -5.16 -3.70
CA LYS A 49 4.30 -4.55 -5.03
C LYS A 49 4.68 -3.08 -4.98
N ILE A 50 5.34 -2.60 -6.04
CA ILE A 50 5.97 -1.27 -6.14
C ILE A 50 7.06 -0.97 -5.10
N GLY A 51 7.54 -1.97 -4.37
CA GLY A 51 8.64 -1.82 -3.42
C GLY A 51 8.27 -1.05 -2.14
N ALA A 52 6.98 -0.89 -1.83
CA ALA A 52 6.54 -0.14 -0.66
C ALA A 52 5.11 -0.48 -0.19
N PHE A 53 4.84 -0.22 1.10
CA PHE A 53 3.53 -0.43 1.72
C PHE A 53 2.39 0.37 1.07
N LYS A 54 2.71 1.48 0.37
CA LYS A 54 1.71 2.39 -0.22
C LYS A 54 0.78 1.70 -1.22
N PHE A 55 1.21 0.58 -1.81
CA PHE A 55 0.36 -0.25 -2.64
C PHE A 55 -0.92 -0.70 -1.94
N ARG A 56 -0.86 -1.01 -0.63
CA ARG A 56 -2.01 -1.50 0.14
C ARG A 56 -3.13 -0.46 0.18
N GLY A 57 -2.79 0.79 0.51
CA GLY A 57 -3.73 1.89 0.58
C GLY A 57 -4.28 2.28 -0.80
N ALA A 58 -3.41 2.37 -1.81
CA ALA A 58 -3.82 2.67 -3.18
C ALA A 58 -4.81 1.65 -3.73
N MET A 59 -4.48 0.35 -3.62
CA MET A 59 -5.37 -0.72 -4.07
C MET A 59 -6.69 -0.71 -3.29
N ASN A 60 -6.65 -0.49 -1.97
CA ASN A 60 -7.86 -0.40 -1.15
C ASN A 60 -8.78 0.75 -1.59
N ALA A 61 -8.22 1.92 -1.90
CA ALA A 61 -8.98 3.07 -2.36
C ALA A 61 -9.57 2.82 -3.75
N VAL A 62 -8.75 2.36 -4.70
CA VAL A 62 -9.16 2.15 -6.10
C VAL A 62 -10.26 1.09 -6.23
N LEU A 63 -10.21 0.02 -5.43
CA LEU A 63 -11.25 -1.03 -5.44
C LEU A 63 -12.60 -0.59 -4.85
N GLN A 64 -12.66 0.57 -4.20
CA GLN A 64 -13.91 1.13 -3.66
C GLN A 64 -14.53 2.18 -4.58
N LEU A 65 -13.88 2.48 -5.70
CA LEU A 65 -14.45 3.38 -6.70
C LEU A 65 -15.57 2.67 -7.46
N ASP A 66 -16.64 3.41 -7.73
CA ASP A 66 -17.76 2.91 -8.51
C ASP A 66 -17.37 2.66 -9.97
N SER A 67 -18.22 1.94 -10.71
CA SER A 67 -18.01 1.63 -12.13
C SER A 67 -18.00 2.87 -13.04
N SER A 68 -18.62 3.97 -12.62
CA SER A 68 -18.57 5.26 -13.31
C SER A 68 -17.23 5.98 -13.13
N GLN A 69 -16.49 5.66 -12.07
CA GLN A 69 -15.23 6.30 -11.71
C GLN A 69 -14.05 5.56 -12.34
N ASN A 70 -13.82 5.83 -13.62
CA ASN A 70 -12.80 5.12 -14.42
C ASN A 70 -11.44 5.83 -14.51
N THR A 71 -11.31 7.01 -13.91
CA THR A 71 -10.04 7.74 -13.85
C THR A 71 -9.69 8.11 -12.42
N VAL A 72 -8.44 7.85 -12.02
CA VAL A 72 -7.88 8.19 -10.72
C VAL A 72 -6.81 9.26 -10.92
N LEU A 73 -6.94 10.39 -10.22
CA LEU A 73 -5.96 11.46 -10.18
C LEU A 73 -5.18 11.39 -8.86
N ALA A 74 -3.86 11.46 -8.92
CA ALA A 74 -3.02 11.58 -7.73
C ALA A 74 -1.82 12.50 -7.99
N TRP A 75 -1.30 13.12 -6.94
CA TRP A 75 -0.08 13.93 -6.97
C TRP A 75 0.97 13.32 -6.03
N SER A 76 2.11 12.90 -6.57
CA SER A 76 3.23 12.35 -5.80
C SER A 76 4.43 12.10 -6.71
N SER A 77 5.65 12.40 -6.25
CA SER A 77 6.89 12.10 -6.98
C SER A 77 7.42 10.66 -6.78
N GLY A 78 6.78 9.79 -5.99
CA GLY A 78 7.40 8.51 -5.58
C GLY A 78 6.43 7.36 -5.33
N ASN A 79 6.63 6.62 -4.23
CA ASN A 79 5.91 5.36 -3.94
C ASN A 79 4.38 5.45 -4.07
N HIS A 80 3.77 6.63 -3.83
CA HIS A 80 2.32 6.77 -3.98
C HIS A 80 1.89 6.83 -5.44
N ALA A 81 2.64 7.54 -6.29
CA ALA A 81 2.43 7.56 -7.74
C ALA A 81 2.48 6.15 -8.32
N GLN A 82 3.53 5.40 -8.00
CA GLN A 82 3.66 4.00 -8.44
C GLN A 82 2.50 3.13 -7.92
N ALA A 83 2.11 3.32 -6.66
CA ALA A 83 1.02 2.57 -6.05
C ALA A 83 -0.33 2.82 -6.74
N ILE A 84 -0.68 4.09 -7.03
CA ILE A 84 -1.92 4.44 -7.74
C ILE A 84 -1.88 3.97 -9.19
N ALA A 85 -0.77 4.18 -9.90
CA ALA A 85 -0.61 3.71 -11.28
C ALA A 85 -0.78 2.19 -11.37
N SER A 86 -0.14 1.43 -10.46
CA SER A 86 -0.26 -0.03 -10.40
C SER A 86 -1.68 -0.48 -10.04
N ALA A 87 -2.33 0.17 -9.08
CA ALA A 87 -3.70 -0.15 -8.68
C ALA A 87 -4.72 0.12 -9.80
N ALA A 88 -4.59 1.24 -10.50
CA ALA A 88 -5.43 1.58 -11.65
C ALA A 88 -5.26 0.57 -12.78
N TYR A 89 -4.01 0.22 -13.14
CA TYR A 89 -3.72 -0.80 -14.14
C TYR A 89 -4.38 -2.15 -13.80
N LEU A 90 -4.21 -2.64 -12.56
CA LEU A 90 -4.76 -3.93 -12.12
C LEU A 90 -6.29 -3.97 -12.03
N THR A 91 -6.95 -2.81 -12.04
CA THR A 91 -8.41 -2.67 -11.98
C THR A 91 -9.01 -2.14 -13.28
N ASN A 92 -8.21 -2.09 -14.36
CA ASN A 92 -8.61 -1.60 -15.68
C ASN A 92 -9.16 -0.16 -15.65
N LYS A 93 -8.52 0.71 -14.87
CA LYS A 93 -8.83 2.15 -14.74
C LYS A 93 -7.66 2.99 -15.26
N LYS A 94 -7.97 4.22 -15.67
CA LYS A 94 -6.96 5.21 -16.06
C LYS A 94 -6.36 5.87 -14.81
N ALA A 95 -5.05 6.07 -14.79
CA ALA A 95 -4.38 6.90 -13.78
C ALA A 95 -3.80 8.16 -14.43
N ILE A 96 -3.97 9.30 -13.77
CA ILE A 96 -3.28 10.55 -14.06
C ILE A 96 -2.44 10.88 -12.83
N ILE A 97 -1.12 10.93 -13.00
CA ILE A 97 -0.18 11.19 -11.92
C ILE A 97 0.48 12.54 -12.19
N ILE A 98 0.34 13.46 -11.24
CA ILE A 98 1.04 14.75 -11.25
C ILE A 98 2.32 14.58 -10.43
N MET A 99 3.46 14.84 -11.07
CA MET A 99 4.79 14.80 -10.46
C MET A 99 5.46 16.17 -10.69
N PRO A 100 6.27 16.68 -9.75
CA PRO A 100 7.12 17.84 -10.01
C PRO A 100 8.19 17.50 -11.08
N GLU A 101 8.65 18.50 -11.82
CA GLU A 101 9.57 18.32 -12.96
C GLU A 101 10.93 17.76 -12.54
N ASP A 102 11.35 18.00 -11.29
CA ASP A 102 12.63 17.61 -10.71
C ASP A 102 12.58 16.31 -9.88
N SER A 103 11.56 15.46 -10.12
CA SER A 103 11.35 14.18 -9.43
C SER A 103 12.38 13.10 -9.75
#